data_AF-A0AAV1VMH0-F1
#
_entry.id   AF-A0AAV1VMH0-F1
#
_cell.length_a   1.000
_cell.length_b   1.000
_cell.length_c   1.000
_cell.angle_alpha   90.00
_cell.angle_beta   90.00
_cell.angle_gamma   90.00
#
_symmetry.space_group_name_H-M   'P 1'
#
loop_
_entity.id
_entity.type
_entity.pdbx_description
1 polymer ?
#
loop_
_entity_poly.entity_id
_entity_poly.type
_entity_poly.pdbx_seq_one_letter_code
_entity_poly.pdbx_strand_id
1 'polypeptide(L)' 'MAFQLKNKSEVATKFAEFVAWAETQTGKRVKLLRCDNGDEYTSYAMIKLCVDRGIVQKLTPLYTP' A
#
# COMPACT_ATOMS: atom_id res chain seq x y z
N MET A 1 -14.97 -5.25 -4.81
CA MET A 1 -14.34 -4.21 -5.66
C MET A 1 -12.88 -4.58 -5.81
N ALA A 2 -12.39 -4.74 -7.04
CA ALA A 2 -11.01 -5.16 -7.29
C ALA A 2 -10.22 -3.97 -7.84
N PHE A 3 -9.06 -3.69 -7.26
CA PHE A 3 -8.13 -2.67 -7.75
C PHE A 3 -7.06 -3.38 -8.58
N GLN A 4 -7.26 -3.40 -9.89
CA GLN A 4 -6.29 -4.00 -10.81
C GLN A 4 -5.25 -2.98 -11.24
N LEU A 5 -4.00 -3.42 -11.22
CA LEU A 5 -2.85 -2.66 -11.67
C LEU A 5 -2.54 -3.08 -13.11
N LYS A 6 -2.44 -2.12 -14.03
CA LYS A 6 -1.95 -2.40 -15.38
C LYS A 6 -0.42 -2.34 -15.44
N ASN A 7 0.18 -1.43 -14.68
CA ASN A 7 1.63 -1.28 -14.55
C ASN A 7 2.05 -1.18 -13.09
N LYS A 8 3.27 -1.63 -12.79
CA LYS A 8 3.91 -1.50 -11.47
C LYS A 8 4.00 -0.04 -11.01
N SER A 9 4.18 0.88 -11.94
CA SER A 9 4.27 2.32 -11.66
C SER A 9 2.95 2.93 -11.14
N GLU A 10 1.80 2.26 -11.34
CA GLU A 10 0.49 2.76 -10.93
C GLU A 10 0.10 2.33 -9.50
N VAL A 11 0.92 1.50 -8.85
CA VAL A 11 0.69 0.97 -7.49
C VAL A 11 0.38 2.09 -6.50
N ALA A 12 1.19 3.14 -6.48
CA ALA A 12 1.01 4.25 -5.53
C ALA A 12 -0.33 4.97 -5.75
N THR A 13 -0.69 5.28 -6.99
CA THR A 13 -1.94 5.98 -7.31
C THR A 13 -3.16 5.14 -6.94
N LYS A 14 -3.18 3.86 -7.35
CA LYS A 14 -4.30 2.95 -7.03
C LYS A 14 -4.39 2.65 -5.55
N PHE A 15 -3.26 2.59 -4.86
CA PHE A 15 -3.24 2.44 -3.42
C PHE A 15 -3.79 3.68 -2.71
N ALA A 16 -3.53 4.89 -3.20
CA ALA A 16 -4.14 6.11 -2.66
C ALA A 16 -5.67 6.08 -2.78
N GLU A 17 -6.19 5.66 -3.94
CA GLU A 17 -7.63 5.48 -4.18
C GLU A 17 -8.21 4.42 -3.22
N PHE A 18 -7.52 3.30 -3.05
CA PHE A 18 -7.93 2.25 -2.12
C PHE A 18 -7.97 2.75 -0.68
N VAL A 19 -6.95 3.47 -0.22
CA VAL A 19 -6.91 4.03 1.15
C VAL A 19 -8.08 4.99 1.35
N ALA A 20 -8.30 5.93 0.44
CA ALA A 20 -9.41 6.87 0.54
C ALA A 20 -10.78 6.17 0.56
N TRP A 21 -10.94 5.14 -0.28
CA TRP A 21 -12.14 4.32 -0.29
C TRP A 21 -12.32 3.56 1.04
N ALA A 22 -11.27 2.88 1.52
CA ALA A 22 -11.31 2.11 2.76
C ALA A 22 -11.61 3.00 3.98
N GLU A 23 -11.00 4.17 4.06
CA GLU A 23 -11.26 5.17 5.11
C GLU A 23 -12.70 5.66 5.08
N THR A 24 -13.26 5.88 3.88
CA THR A 24 -14.66 6.30 3.71
C THR A 24 -15.63 5.19 4.11
N GLN A 25 -15.37 3.94 3.71
CA GLN A 25 -16.25 2.82 4.01
C GLN A 25 -16.22 2.39 5.48
N THR A 26 -15.05 2.47 6.11
CA THR A 26 -14.86 1.97 7.48
C THR A 26 -14.87 3.08 8.54
N GLY A 27 -14.71 4.34 8.13
CA GLY A 27 -14.50 5.48 9.03
C GLY A 27 -13.16 5.42 9.79
N LYS A 28 -12.26 4.50 9.42
CA LYS A 28 -11.00 4.25 10.13
C LYS A 28 -9.81 4.50 9.22
N ARG A 29 -8.79 5.16 9.76
CA ARG A 29 -7.53 5.40 9.04
C ARG A 29 -6.72 4.12 8.86
N VAL A 30 -6.12 3.96 7.68
CA VAL A 30 -5.17 2.89 7.40
C VAL A 30 -3.85 3.22 8.12
N LYS A 31 -3.35 2.30 8.95
CA LYS A 31 -2.13 2.52 9.76
C LYS A 31 -0.97 1.62 9.36
N LEU A 32 -1.27 0.46 8.77
CA LEU A 32 -0.29 -0.57 8.47
C LEU A 32 -0.56 -1.10 7.06
N LEU A 33 0.49 -1.12 6.24
CA LEU A 33 0.51 -1.85 4.99
C LEU A 33 1.41 -3.07 5.16
N ARG A 34 0.84 -4.27 5.10
CA ARG A 34 1.63 -5.51 5.06
C ARG A 34 1.78 -5.94 3.62
N CYS A 35 3.03 -6.05 3.15
CA CYS A 35 3.33 -6.61 1.84
C CYS A 35 4.24 -7.82 1.98
N ASP A 36 4.14 -8.75 1.04
CA ASP A 36 5.24 -9.68 0.77
C ASP A 36 6.41 -8.85 0.21
N ASN A 37 7.66 -9.30 0.28
CA ASN A 37 8.85 -8.56 -0.16
C ASN A 37 8.91 -8.24 -1.68
N GLY A 38 7.77 -8.08 -2.34
CA GLY A 38 7.63 -7.67 -3.72
C GLY A 38 8.12 -6.25 -3.95
N ASP A 39 9.03 -6.12 -4.92
CA ASP A 39 9.66 -4.88 -5.39
C ASP A 39 8.66 -3.78 -5.81
N GLU A 40 7.41 -4.15 -6.05
CA GLU A 40 6.33 -3.24 -6.43
C GLU A 40 5.95 -2.26 -5.31
N TYR A 41 6.14 -2.64 -4.05
CA TYR A 41 5.77 -1.84 -2.88
C TYR A 41 6.94 -1.10 -2.23
N THR A 42 8.17 -1.39 -2.67
CA THR A 42 9.41 -0.70 -2.28
C THR A 42 9.73 0.50 -3.17
N SER A 43 8.89 0.77 -4.18
CA SER A 43 9.03 1.95 -5.03
C SER A 43 8.99 3.25 -4.22
N TYR A 44 9.86 4.21 -4.56
CA TYR A 44 9.96 5.51 -3.86
C TYR A 44 8.61 6.23 -3.73
N ALA A 45 7.79 6.20 -4.79
CA ALA A 45 6.46 6.79 -4.77
C ALA A 45 5.53 6.15 -3.73
N MET A 46 5.62 4.83 -3.55
CA MET A 46 4.83 4.08 -2.58
C MET A 46 5.29 4.36 -1.15
N ILE A 47 6.60 4.40 -0.92
CA ILE A 47 7.18 4.77 0.37
C ILE A 47 6.76 6.19 0.74
N LYS A 48 6.90 7.14 -0.19
CA LYS A 48 6.50 8.54 0.03
C LYS A 48 5.02 8.66 0.39
N LEU A 49 4.14 7.94 -0.32
CA LEU A 49 2.72 7.91 -0.01
C LEU A 49 2.46 7.33 1.39
N CYS A 50 3.13 6.22 1.74
CA CYS A 50 2.99 5.61 3.05
C CYS A 50 3.43 6.58 4.15
N VAL A 51 4.56 7.27 3.98
CA VAL A 51 5.05 8.29 4.93
C VAL A 51 4.09 9.47 5.05
N ASP A 52 3.61 10.01 3.92
CA ASP A 52 2.68 11.14 3.88
C ASP A 52 1.37 10.84 4.61
N ARG A 53 0.87 9.60 4.48
CA ARG A 53 -0.33 9.13 5.16
C ARG A 53 -0.09 8.55 6.56
N GLY A 54 1.17 8.45 7.00
CA GLY A 54 1.53 7.85 8.30
C GLY A 54 1.29 6.33 8.36
N ILE A 55 1.31 5.64 7.22
CA ILE A 55 1.15 4.20 7.09
C ILE A 55 2.51 3.53 7.28
N VAL A 56 2.59 2.60 8.22
CA VAL A 56 3.79 1.79 8.44
C VAL A 56 3.80 0.63 7.45
N GLN A 57 4.83 0.57 6.59
CA GLN A 57 5.08 -0.60 5.76
C GLN A 57 5.73 -1.70 6.59
N LYS A 58 5.07 -2.86 6.65
CA LYS A 58 5.62 -4.09 7.19
C LYS A 58 5.86 -5.04 6.04
N LEU A 59 7.11 -5.07 5.58
CA LEU A 59 7.59 -6.05 4.63
C LEU A 59 7.80 -7.36 5.38
N THR A 60 7.12 -8.42 4.94
CA THR A 60 7.33 -9.74 5.53
C THR A 60 8.61 -10.31 4.90
N PRO A 61 9.61 -10.72 5.70
CA PRO A 61 10.79 -11.37 5.15
C PRO A 61 10.35 -12.64 4.40
N LEU A 62 10.86 -12.82 3.18
CA LEU A 62 10.76 -14.09 2.47
C LEU A 62 11.42 -15.15 3.35
N TYR A 63 10.64 -16.19 3.67
CA TYR A 63 11.03 -17.31 4.52
C TYR A 63 11.12 -16.99 6.02
N THR A 64 9.99 -17.15 6.73
CA THR A 64 10.01 -17.62 8.12
C THR A 64 9.20 -18.92 8.13
N PRO A 65 9.82 -20.10 8.32
CA PRO A 65 9.10 -21.37 8.45
C PRO A 65 8.21 -21.39 9.71
#